data_AF-A0A7K9I0F5-F1
#
_entry.id   AF-A0A7K9I0F5-F1
#
_cell.length_a   1.000
_cell.length_b   1.000
_cell.length_c   1.000
_cell.angle_alpha   90.00
_cell.angle_beta   90.00
_cell.angle_gamma   90.00
#
_symmetry.space_group_name_H-M   'P 1'
#
loop_
_entity.id
_entity.type
_entity.pdbx_description
1 polymer ?
#
loop_
_entity_poly.entity_id
_entity_poly.type
_entity_poly.pdbx_seq_one_letter_code
_entity_poly.pdbx_strand_id
1 'polypeptide(L)'
;GNTPLHLAVMLGHKECAHLLLAHNAPVKVKNAQGWSPLAEAISYGDRQMITALLRKLKQQSRESVEEKRPRLLKALKELGDFYLELHWDFQSWVPLLSRILPSDACKIHKQGINIRLDKRRLRGDLLPLCNSLQGAWGTRGKILQLQQERFSLEMNNLSQARRRNHSYEESEMETEEEVDILMSSDIYSATLSTKSITFSRAQTGWLFREDKTERVGNFLADFYLVNGLVLESRKRREHLSEEDILRNKALMESLSKGGSLLEQSFEVRQHPSSPPA
;
A
#
# COMPACT_ATOMS: atom_id res chain seq x y z
N GLY A 1 6.57 -21.71 -1.66
CA GLY A 1 7.94 -21.96 -2.14
C GLY A 1 8.33 -20.91 -3.16
N ASN A 2 9.56 -20.97 -3.70
CA ASN A 2 10.01 -20.07 -4.76
C ASN A 2 9.32 -20.43 -6.09
N THR A 3 8.91 -19.42 -6.86
CA THR A 3 8.47 -19.63 -8.26
C THR A 3 9.70 -19.71 -9.18
N PRO A 4 9.57 -20.19 -10.44
CA PRO A 4 10.67 -20.16 -11.40
C PRO A 4 11.26 -18.75 -11.58
N LEU A 5 10.43 -17.71 -11.52
CA LEU A 5 10.88 -16.33 -11.61
C LEU A 5 11.68 -15.89 -10.38
N HIS A 6 11.33 -16.35 -9.17
CA HIS A 6 12.17 -16.11 -7.99
C HIS A 6 13.56 -16.73 -8.19
N LEU A 7 13.61 -17.99 -8.64
CA LEU A 7 14.88 -18.68 -8.83
C LEU A 7 15.75 -18.01 -9.91
N ALA A 8 15.15 -17.60 -11.04
CA ALA A 8 15.88 -16.90 -12.09
C ALA A 8 16.50 -15.58 -11.58
N VAL A 9 15.76 -14.81 -10.78
CA VAL A 9 16.25 -13.57 -10.17
C VAL A 9 17.34 -13.85 -9.12
N MET A 10 17.09 -14.80 -8.20
CA MET A 10 18.01 -15.14 -7.11
C MET A 10 19.34 -15.71 -7.62
N LEU A 11 19.33 -16.41 -8.75
CA LEU A 11 20.53 -16.97 -9.39
C LEU A 11 21.19 -16.00 -10.37
N GLY A 12 20.61 -14.81 -10.61
CA GLY A 12 21.14 -13.82 -11.55
C GLY A 12 20.99 -14.22 -13.04
N HIS A 13 20.10 -15.17 -13.36
CA HIS A 13 19.86 -15.62 -14.73
C HIS A 13 18.92 -14.67 -15.46
N LYS A 14 19.46 -13.54 -15.93
CA LYS A 14 18.70 -12.43 -16.53
C LYS A 14 17.88 -12.87 -17.73
N GLU A 15 18.45 -13.65 -18.64
CA GLU A 15 17.80 -14.13 -19.86
C GLU A 15 16.59 -15.02 -19.53
N CYS A 16 16.76 -15.92 -18.55
CA CYS A 16 15.67 -16.76 -18.06
C CYS A 16 14.56 -15.93 -17.43
N ALA A 17 14.90 -14.92 -16.62
CA ALA A 17 13.92 -14.03 -16.02
C ALA A 17 13.16 -13.24 -17.09
N HIS A 18 13.84 -12.68 -18.09
CA HIS A 18 13.19 -11.98 -19.20
C HIS A 18 12.26 -12.88 -20.01
N LEU A 19 12.66 -14.13 -20.29
CA LEU A 19 11.79 -15.10 -20.97
C LEU A 19 10.54 -15.41 -20.15
N LEU A 20 10.68 -15.62 -18.83
CA LEU A 20 9.54 -15.84 -17.94
C LEU A 20 8.60 -14.62 -17.91
N LEU A 21 9.15 -13.40 -17.88
CA LEU A 21 8.36 -12.17 -17.93
C LEU A 21 7.64 -11.99 -19.28
N ALA A 22 8.26 -12.39 -20.38
CA ALA A 22 7.64 -12.40 -21.71
C ALA A 22 6.43 -13.34 -21.75
N HIS A 23 6.50 -14.48 -21.06
CA HIS A 23 5.39 -15.43 -20.90
C HIS A 23 4.46 -15.11 -19.72
N ASN A 24 4.36 -13.85 -19.30
CA ASN A 24 3.44 -13.38 -18.26
C ASN A 24 3.59 -14.08 -16.90
N ALA A 25 4.80 -14.49 -16.52
CA ALA A 25 5.06 -15.02 -15.18
C ALA A 25 4.58 -14.03 -14.10
N PRO A 26 3.88 -14.50 -13.06
CA PRO A 26 3.25 -13.60 -12.09
C PRO A 26 4.30 -12.98 -11.17
N VAL A 27 4.37 -11.64 -11.14
CA VAL A 27 5.42 -10.90 -10.41
C VAL A 27 5.01 -10.48 -8.99
N LYS A 28 3.73 -10.61 -8.62
CA LYS A 28 3.20 -10.27 -7.28
C LYS A 28 3.27 -11.42 -6.27
N VAL A 29 3.63 -12.63 -6.71
CA VAL A 29 3.62 -13.82 -5.85
C VAL A 29 4.71 -13.71 -4.80
N LYS A 30 4.38 -14.02 -3.54
CA LYS A 30 5.34 -14.09 -2.45
C LYS A 30 5.87 -15.51 -2.28
N ASN A 31 7.16 -15.68 -2.06
CA ASN A 31 7.78 -16.94 -1.69
C ASN A 31 7.46 -17.34 -0.23
N ALA A 32 8.09 -18.43 0.26
CA ALA A 32 7.86 -18.92 1.62
C ALA A 32 8.36 -17.94 2.71
N GLN A 33 9.29 -17.07 2.34
CA GLN A 33 9.85 -16.02 3.18
C GLN A 33 9.05 -14.71 3.08
N GLY A 34 7.99 -14.68 2.27
CA GLY A 34 7.14 -13.52 2.08
C GLY A 34 7.65 -12.51 1.06
N TRP A 35 8.72 -12.79 0.31
CA TRP A 35 9.30 -11.87 -0.67
C TRP A 35 8.75 -12.12 -2.07
N SER A 36 8.53 -11.05 -2.84
CA SER A 36 8.22 -11.14 -4.27
C SER A 36 9.50 -11.21 -5.11
N PRO A 37 9.44 -11.60 -6.39
CA PRO A 37 10.59 -11.54 -7.28
C PRO A 37 11.18 -10.13 -7.37
N LEU A 38 10.34 -9.08 -7.33
CA LEU A 38 10.79 -7.69 -7.28
C LEU A 38 11.56 -7.39 -5.98
N ALA A 39 11.07 -7.85 -4.83
CA ALA A 39 11.77 -7.67 -3.57
C ALA A 39 13.13 -8.38 -3.55
N GLU A 40 13.23 -9.58 -4.13
CA GLU A 40 14.51 -10.27 -4.29
C GLU A 40 15.45 -9.46 -5.20
N ALA A 41 14.99 -8.99 -6.36
CA ALA A 41 15.80 -8.19 -7.29
C ALA A 41 16.34 -6.90 -6.63
N ILE A 42 15.51 -6.20 -5.84
CA ILE A 42 15.94 -5.01 -5.09
C ILE A 42 17.02 -5.38 -4.07
N SER A 43 16.86 -6.50 -3.35
CA SER A 43 17.84 -6.93 -2.34
C SER A 43 19.23 -7.25 -2.91
N TYR A 44 19.31 -7.64 -4.18
CA TYR A 44 20.57 -7.85 -4.91
C TYR A 44 21.07 -6.59 -5.63
N GLY A 45 20.27 -5.53 -5.69
CA GLY A 45 20.62 -4.27 -6.35
C GLY A 45 20.67 -4.32 -7.88
N ASP A 46 20.05 -5.30 -8.52
CA ASP A 46 20.06 -5.44 -9.98
C ASP A 46 19.06 -4.49 -10.65
N ARG A 47 19.48 -3.25 -10.88
CA ARG A 47 18.65 -2.17 -11.46
C ARG A 47 17.94 -2.58 -12.75
N GLN A 48 18.62 -3.30 -13.65
CA GLN A 48 18.02 -3.74 -14.91
C GLN A 48 16.85 -4.70 -14.67
N MET A 49 17.04 -5.66 -13.76
CA MET A 49 15.99 -6.61 -13.39
C MET A 49 14.84 -5.93 -12.64
N ILE A 50 15.14 -4.98 -11.75
CA ILE A 50 14.14 -4.17 -11.05
C ILE A 50 13.27 -3.42 -12.07
N THR A 51 13.87 -2.74 -13.05
CA THR A 51 13.16 -2.04 -14.11
C THR A 51 12.24 -2.97 -14.91
N ALA A 52 12.73 -4.15 -15.30
CA ALA A 52 11.94 -5.13 -16.05
C ALA A 52 10.75 -5.67 -15.23
N LEU A 53 10.98 -6.00 -13.96
CA LEU A 53 9.95 -6.49 -13.05
C LEU A 53 8.91 -5.42 -12.72
N LEU A 54 9.34 -4.17 -12.53
CA LEU A 54 8.47 -3.03 -12.24
C LEU A 54 7.54 -2.72 -13.42
N ARG A 55 8.08 -2.69 -14.65
CA ARG A 55 7.28 -2.54 -15.88
C ARG A 55 6.25 -3.67 -15.98
N LYS A 56 6.67 -4.92 -15.76
CA LYS A 56 5.76 -6.07 -15.82
C LYS A 56 4.70 -6.03 -14.70
N LEU A 57 5.07 -5.59 -13.51
CA LEU A 57 4.16 -5.42 -12.37
C LEU A 57 3.05 -4.43 -12.68
N LYS A 58 3.42 -3.27 -13.21
CA LYS A 58 2.48 -2.24 -13.64
C LYS A 58 1.56 -2.76 -14.73
N GLN A 59 2.11 -3.40 -15.76
CA GLN A 59 1.34 -4.04 -16.83
C GLN A 59 0.30 -5.04 -16.28
N GLN A 60 0.72 -6.03 -15.50
CA GLN A 60 -0.19 -7.03 -14.92
C GLN A 60 -1.24 -6.40 -14.00
N SER A 61 -0.90 -5.33 -13.28
CA SER A 61 -1.86 -4.61 -12.46
C SER A 61 -2.96 -3.95 -13.30
N ARG A 62 -2.58 -3.32 -14.43
CA ARG A 62 -3.49 -2.66 -15.36
C ARG A 62 -4.43 -3.68 -16.01
N GLU A 63 -3.86 -4.78 -16.51
CA GLU A 63 -4.62 -5.89 -17.11
C GLU A 63 -5.62 -6.50 -16.12
N SER A 64 -5.22 -6.75 -14.87
CA SER A 64 -6.13 -7.31 -13.85
C SER A 64 -7.28 -6.36 -13.48
N VAL A 65 -7.02 -5.05 -13.48
CA VAL A 65 -8.07 -4.05 -13.24
C VAL A 65 -9.02 -3.98 -14.44
N GLU A 66 -8.48 -4.01 -15.66
CA GLU A 66 -9.27 -3.98 -16.90
C GLU A 66 -10.18 -5.21 -17.01
N GLU A 67 -9.65 -6.40 -16.74
CA GLU A 67 -10.41 -7.65 -16.72
C GLU A 67 -11.59 -7.61 -15.73
N LYS A 68 -11.38 -7.00 -14.56
CA LYS A 68 -12.40 -6.90 -13.49
C LYS A 68 -13.37 -5.74 -13.68
N ARG A 69 -13.02 -4.75 -14.50
CA ARG A 69 -13.80 -3.52 -14.74
C ARG A 69 -15.29 -3.79 -15.02
N PRO A 70 -15.70 -4.65 -15.97
CA PRO A 70 -17.12 -4.80 -16.28
C PRO A 70 -17.92 -5.34 -15.09
N ARG A 71 -17.35 -6.27 -14.33
CA ARG A 71 -17.97 -6.82 -13.12
C ARG A 71 -18.11 -5.76 -12.03
N LEU A 72 -17.08 -4.92 -11.83
CA LEU A 72 -17.12 -3.82 -10.88
C LEU A 72 -18.18 -2.77 -11.26
N LEU A 73 -18.25 -2.39 -12.53
CA LEU A 73 -19.25 -1.43 -13.01
C LEU A 73 -20.67 -1.96 -12.87
N LYS A 74 -20.89 -3.26 -13.14
CA LYS A 74 -22.18 -3.91 -12.92
C LYS A 74 -22.56 -3.89 -11.43
N ALA A 75 -21.64 -4.31 -10.56
CA ALA A 75 -21.87 -4.31 -9.12
C ALA A 75 -22.17 -2.91 -8.58
N LEU A 76 -21.47 -1.88 -9.05
CA LEU A 76 -21.72 -0.49 -8.63
C LEU A 76 -23.08 0.07 -9.08
N LYS A 77 -23.59 -0.39 -10.22
CA LYS A 77 -24.95 -0.03 -10.68
C LYS A 77 -26.03 -0.73 -9.87
N GLU A 78 -25.81 -2.00 -9.53
CA GLU A 78 -26.75 -2.82 -8.74
C GLU A 78 -26.76 -2.39 -7.27
N LEU A 79 -25.60 -2.00 -6.74
CA LEU A 79 -25.47 -1.40 -5.42
C LEU A 79 -26.17 -0.04 -5.48
N GLY A 80 -27.30 0.13 -4.80
CA GLY A 80 -28.04 1.40 -4.78
C GLY A 80 -27.20 2.58 -4.29
N ASP A 81 -27.70 3.80 -4.41
CA ASP A 81 -27.00 4.99 -3.92
C ASP A 81 -26.96 4.99 -2.39
N PHE A 82 -25.80 5.33 -1.82
CA PHE A 82 -25.62 5.32 -0.38
C PHE A 82 -24.62 6.37 0.10
N TYR A 83 -24.75 6.66 1.39
CA TYR A 83 -23.80 7.42 2.18
C TYR A 83 -23.32 6.55 3.33
N LEU A 84 -22.01 6.50 3.54
CA LEU A 84 -21.39 5.74 4.61
C LEU A 84 -20.36 6.62 5.32
N GLU A 85 -20.42 6.66 6.65
CA GLU A 85 -19.43 7.33 7.49
C GLU A 85 -18.74 6.30 8.39
N LEU A 86 -17.45 6.09 8.15
CA LEU A 86 -16.61 5.16 8.89
C LEU A 86 -15.78 5.93 9.91
N HIS A 87 -15.95 5.61 11.18
CA HIS A 87 -15.13 6.14 12.27
C HIS A 87 -14.11 5.09 12.70
N TRP A 88 -12.85 5.46 12.69
CA TRP A 88 -11.76 4.61 13.17
C TRP A 88 -11.12 5.25 14.40
N ASP A 89 -10.98 4.47 15.47
CA ASP A 89 -10.20 4.84 16.65
C ASP A 89 -9.16 3.75 16.90
N PHE A 90 -7.88 4.14 16.90
CA PHE A 90 -6.77 3.21 17.06
C PHE A 90 -6.10 3.43 18.40
N GLN A 91 -6.13 2.40 19.22
CA GLN A 91 -5.48 2.38 20.52
C GLN A 91 -4.24 1.50 20.45
N SER A 92 -3.14 1.99 21.03
CA SER A 92 -1.88 1.25 21.11
C SER A 92 -1.40 1.22 22.55
N TRP A 93 -0.82 0.08 22.94
CA TRP A 93 -0.14 -0.11 24.21
C TRP A 93 1.18 0.68 24.30
N VAL A 94 1.73 1.12 23.16
CA VAL A 94 2.92 1.97 23.11
C VAL A 94 2.54 3.39 23.56
N PRO A 95 3.16 3.92 24.64
CA PRO A 95 2.88 5.27 25.12
C PRO A 95 3.01 6.31 23.99
N LEU A 96 2.08 7.27 23.96
CA LEU A 96 2.00 8.36 22.96
C LEU A 96 1.64 7.93 21.53
N LEU A 97 1.69 6.64 21.19
CA LEU A 97 1.40 6.19 19.82
C LEU A 97 -0.09 6.36 19.47
N SER A 98 -1.01 6.17 20.43
CA SER A 98 -2.45 6.48 20.24
C SER A 98 -2.72 7.96 19.93
N ARG A 99 -1.83 8.87 20.33
CA ARG A 99 -1.93 10.32 20.04
C ARG A 99 -1.47 10.67 18.62
N ILE A 100 -0.78 9.73 17.98
CA ILE A 100 -0.14 9.84 16.66
C ILE A 100 -0.93 9.02 15.63
N LEU A 101 -1.64 7.97 16.06
CA LEU A 101 -2.50 7.20 15.17
C LEU A 101 -3.71 8.04 14.72
N PRO A 102 -4.09 7.97 13.43
CA PRO A 102 -5.22 8.71 12.92
C PRO A 102 -6.53 8.33 13.62
N SER A 103 -7.20 9.27 14.29
CA SER A 103 -8.65 9.15 14.51
C SER A 103 -9.34 9.72 13.28
N ASP A 104 -9.51 8.87 12.27
CA ASP A 104 -10.03 9.29 10.96
C ASP A 104 -11.51 8.95 10.83
N ALA A 105 -12.29 9.98 10.46
CA ALA A 105 -13.63 9.78 9.90
C ALA A 105 -13.52 9.79 8.37
N CYS A 106 -13.87 8.67 7.74
CA CYS A 106 -13.92 8.50 6.29
C CYS A 106 -15.39 8.51 5.84
N LYS A 107 -15.76 9.51 5.05
CA LYS A 107 -17.09 9.63 4.46
C LYS A 107 -17.04 9.13 3.02
N ILE A 108 -17.95 8.22 2.67
CA ILE A 108 -18.07 7.65 1.34
C ILE A 108 -19.45 8.01 0.82
N HIS A 109 -19.47 8.72 -0.31
CA HIS A 109 -20.68 9.03 -1.05
C HIS A 109 -20.68 8.24 -2.34
N LYS A 110 -21.74 7.50 -2.61
CA LYS A 110 -21.91 6.76 -3.85
C LYS A 110 -23.17 7.21 -4.56
N GLN A 111 -23.03 7.55 -5.84
CA GLN A 111 -24.14 7.92 -6.72
C GLN A 111 -23.94 7.31 -8.12
N GLY A 112 -24.85 6.46 -8.57
CA GLY A 112 -24.73 5.71 -9.82
C GLY A 112 -23.48 4.84 -9.84
N ILE A 113 -22.49 5.18 -10.68
CA ILE A 113 -21.17 4.51 -10.72
C ILE A 113 -20.05 5.35 -10.11
N ASN A 114 -20.38 6.52 -9.58
CA ASN A 114 -19.42 7.44 -9.01
C ASN A 114 -19.27 7.19 -7.51
N ILE A 115 -18.03 7.12 -7.05
CA ILE A 115 -17.70 7.02 -5.62
C ILE A 115 -16.81 8.20 -5.26
N ARG A 116 -17.22 8.95 -4.24
CA ARG A 116 -16.42 10.00 -3.63
C ARG A 116 -16.01 9.57 -2.23
N LEU A 117 -14.72 9.68 -1.95
CA LEU A 117 -14.16 9.39 -0.63
C LEU A 117 -13.60 10.69 -0.04
N ASP A 118 -14.25 11.15 1.03
CA ASP A 118 -13.87 12.33 1.80
C ASP A 118 -13.21 11.89 3.11
N LYS A 119 -11.91 12.14 3.22
CA LYS A 119 -11.14 11.87 4.43
C LYS A 119 -10.93 13.16 5.22
N ARG A 120 -11.30 13.20 6.51
CA ARG A 120 -11.01 14.35 7.38
C ARG A 120 -9.50 14.43 7.65
N ARG A 121 -8.94 15.65 7.75
CA ARG A 121 -7.50 15.93 7.87
C ARG A 121 -6.90 15.20 9.08
N LEU A 122 -5.87 14.39 8.85
CA LEU A 122 -4.93 13.92 9.87
C LEU A 122 -4.35 15.12 10.63
N ARG A 123 -4.38 15.09 11.96
CA ARG A 123 -3.69 16.07 12.80
C ARG A 123 -2.20 15.69 12.82
N GLY A 124 -1.43 16.20 11.86
CA GLY A 124 0.01 15.96 11.73
C GLY A 124 0.37 15.03 10.56
N ASP A 125 1.43 15.39 9.83
CA ASP A 125 1.86 14.77 8.57
C ASP A 125 2.51 13.39 8.77
N LEU A 126 1.70 12.36 9.04
CA LEU A 126 2.14 10.97 9.18
C LEU A 126 1.81 10.16 7.92
N LEU A 127 2.59 10.35 6.86
CA LEU A 127 2.38 9.68 5.56
C LEU A 127 3.26 8.46 5.22
N PRO A 128 4.42 8.15 5.83
CA PRO A 128 5.26 7.05 5.32
C PRO A 128 4.88 5.63 5.79
N LEU A 129 4.10 5.45 6.87
CA LEU A 129 3.69 4.09 7.29
C LEU A 129 2.67 3.44 6.33
N CYS A 130 2.06 4.22 5.44
CA CYS A 130 1.14 3.75 4.41
C CYS A 130 1.84 3.40 3.07
N ASN A 131 3.15 3.55 2.95
CA ASN A 131 3.87 3.30 1.69
C ASN A 131 3.99 1.82 1.32
N SER A 132 3.75 0.87 2.25
CA SER A 132 3.63 -0.55 1.87
C SER A 132 2.28 -0.89 1.22
N LEU A 133 1.33 0.06 1.20
CA LEU A 133 0.02 -0.01 0.56
C LEU A 133 -0.12 1.04 -0.57
N GLN A 134 1.00 1.53 -1.13
CA GLN A 134 0.97 2.71 -1.99
C GLN A 134 0.41 2.44 -3.39
N GLY A 135 -0.87 2.80 -3.56
CA GLY A 135 -1.36 3.54 -4.70
C GLY A 135 -1.84 4.91 -4.23
N ALA A 136 -0.99 5.94 -4.37
CA ALA A 136 -1.27 7.37 -4.20
C ALA A 136 -2.02 7.79 -2.91
N TRP A 137 -1.33 8.27 -1.88
CA TRP A 137 -1.98 8.90 -0.72
C TRP A 137 -1.57 10.38 -0.65
N GLY A 138 -2.30 11.21 -1.41
CA GLY A 138 -2.25 12.67 -1.35
C GLY A 138 -3.50 13.22 -0.67
N THR A 139 -3.33 14.36 -0.02
CA THR A 139 -4.31 15.07 0.80
C THR A 139 -5.58 15.50 0.03
N ARG A 140 -6.73 15.32 0.71
CA ARG A 140 -8.09 15.79 0.36
C ARG A 140 -8.84 15.04 -0.75
N GLY A 141 -10.17 15.05 -0.57
CA GLY A 141 -11.20 14.25 -1.25
C GLY A 141 -10.82 13.74 -2.64
N LYS A 142 -10.80 12.41 -2.77
CA LYS A 142 -10.65 11.74 -4.05
C LYS A 142 -12.04 11.50 -4.61
N ILE A 143 -12.30 12.05 -5.79
CA ILE A 143 -13.45 11.67 -6.59
C ILE A 143 -12.95 10.57 -7.53
N LEU A 144 -13.42 9.34 -7.31
CA LEU A 144 -13.27 8.26 -8.26
C LEU A 144 -14.46 8.33 -9.22
N GLN A 145 -14.22 8.94 -10.38
CA GLN A 145 -15.20 8.97 -11.44
C GLN A 145 -14.87 7.82 -12.41
N LEU A 146 -15.77 6.85 -12.47
CA LEU A 146 -15.72 5.77 -13.44
C LEU A 146 -16.53 6.22 -14.66
N GLN A 147 -15.85 6.69 -15.71
CA GLN A 147 -16.50 6.92 -17.00
C GLN A 147 -16.29 5.71 -17.91
N GLN A 148 -17.22 5.49 -18.86
CA GLN A 148 -17.30 4.29 -19.69
C GLN A 148 -16.01 3.91 -20.43
N GLU A 149 -15.04 4.82 -20.57
CA GLU A 149 -13.76 4.57 -21.23
C GLU A 149 -12.51 4.93 -20.39
N ARG A 150 -12.65 5.54 -19.20
CA ARG A 150 -11.49 6.05 -18.42
C ARG A 150 -11.70 6.00 -16.90
N PHE A 151 -10.68 5.54 -16.17
CA PHE A 151 -10.54 5.83 -14.74
C PHE A 151 -10.00 7.26 -14.60
N SER A 152 -10.79 8.19 -14.06
CA SER A 152 -10.27 9.48 -13.61
C SER A 152 -10.29 9.54 -12.09
N LEU A 153 -9.11 9.62 -11.50
CA LEU A 153 -8.92 9.92 -10.09
C LEU A 153 -8.68 11.43 -10.00
N GLU A 154 -9.73 12.18 -9.67
CA GLU A 154 -9.62 13.62 -9.47
C GLU A 154 -9.28 13.90 -8.00
N MET A 155 -8.13 14.53 -7.77
CA MET A 155 -7.74 15.08 -6.46
C MET A 155 -8.02 16.58 -6.47
N ASN A 156 -8.92 17.04 -5.61
CA ASN A 156 -9.22 18.46 -5.48
C ASN A 156 -8.11 19.19 -4.68
N ASN A 157 -7.01 19.52 -5.35
CA ASN A 157 -6.11 20.59 -4.89
C ASN A 157 -6.61 21.93 -5.44
N LEU A 158 -7.05 22.81 -4.55
CA LEU A 158 -7.62 24.14 -4.85
C LEU A 158 -6.62 25.16 -5.44
N SER A 159 -5.52 24.69 -6.04
CA SER A 159 -4.58 25.53 -6.79
C SER A 159 -3.97 24.86 -8.02
N GLN A 160 -4.34 23.61 -8.37
CA GLN A 160 -3.98 22.98 -9.64
C GLN A 160 -4.83 21.72 -9.82
N ALA A 161 -6.02 21.87 -10.40
CA ALA A 161 -6.81 20.74 -10.92
C ALA A 161 -6.12 20.21 -12.19
N ARG A 162 -4.98 19.53 -12.03
CA ARG A 162 -4.37 18.77 -13.12
C ARG A 162 -5.24 17.53 -13.36
N ARG A 163 -6.06 17.57 -14.42
CA ARG A 163 -6.53 16.36 -15.08
C ARG A 163 -5.29 15.59 -15.52
N ARG A 164 -4.86 14.60 -14.74
CA ARG A 164 -3.87 13.62 -15.22
C ARG A 164 -4.58 12.75 -16.24
N ASN A 165 -4.62 13.21 -17.49
CA ASN A 165 -4.75 12.32 -18.63
C ASN A 165 -3.58 11.36 -18.52
N HIS A 166 -3.81 10.12 -18.10
CA HIS A 166 -2.82 9.06 -18.27
C HIS A 166 -2.66 8.84 -19.78
N SER A 167 -1.77 9.59 -20.42
CA SER A 167 -1.09 9.09 -21.61
C SER A 167 -0.29 7.88 -21.15
N TYR A 168 -0.58 6.72 -21.71
CA TYR A 168 -0.15 5.41 -21.20
C TYR A 168 1.34 5.08 -21.42
N GLU A 169 2.17 6.09 -21.69
CA GLU A 169 3.61 5.97 -21.81
C GLU A 169 4.24 6.66 -20.60
N GLU A 170 4.60 5.86 -19.59
CA GLU A 170 5.49 6.32 -18.53
C GLU A 170 6.85 6.57 -19.18
N SER A 171 7.42 7.75 -18.92
CA SER A 171 8.74 8.04 -19.47
C SER A 171 9.79 7.14 -18.82
N GLU A 172 10.89 6.87 -19.53
CA GLU A 172 12.01 6.14 -18.95
C GLU A 172 12.54 6.82 -17.68
N MET A 173 12.45 8.15 -17.62
CA MET A 173 12.81 8.96 -16.46
C MET A 173 11.93 8.65 -15.23
N GLU A 174 10.62 8.56 -15.39
CA GLU A 174 9.70 8.19 -14.29
C GLU A 174 9.98 6.78 -13.77
N THR A 175 10.35 5.86 -14.66
CA THR A 175 10.71 4.49 -14.26
C THR A 175 12.04 4.47 -13.51
N GLU A 176 13.05 5.21 -13.97
CA GLU A 176 14.35 5.33 -13.29
C GLU A 176 14.21 5.97 -11.90
N GLU A 177 13.40 7.03 -11.76
CA GLU A 177 13.11 7.65 -10.46
C GLU A 177 12.48 6.66 -9.47
N GLU A 178 11.53 5.84 -9.93
CA GLU A 178 10.95 4.79 -9.08
C GLU A 178 11.98 3.74 -8.67
N VAL A 179 12.87 3.35 -9.58
CA VAL A 179 13.96 2.43 -9.28
C VAL A 179 14.91 3.04 -8.24
N ASP A 180 15.25 4.32 -8.35
CA ASP A 180 16.06 5.04 -7.35
C ASP A 180 15.40 5.07 -5.97
N ILE A 181 14.10 5.32 -5.91
CA ILE A 181 13.34 5.28 -4.66
C ILE A 181 13.41 3.87 -4.06
N LEU A 182 13.21 2.82 -4.86
CA LEU A 182 13.28 1.42 -4.39
C LEU A 182 14.68 1.04 -3.90
N MET A 183 15.72 1.53 -4.57
CA MET A 183 17.12 1.28 -4.22
C MET A 183 17.59 2.02 -2.97
N SER A 184 16.93 3.12 -2.59
CA SER A 184 17.24 3.90 -1.38
C SER A 184 16.26 3.65 -0.22
N SER A 185 15.21 2.86 -0.45
CA SER A 185 14.18 2.56 0.55
C SER A 185 14.33 1.16 1.17
N ASP A 186 13.91 1.03 2.42
CA ASP A 186 13.82 -0.29 3.05
C ASP A 186 12.76 -1.17 2.35
N ILE A 187 13.04 -2.46 2.17
CA ILE A 187 12.06 -3.41 1.62
C ILE A 187 11.24 -3.97 2.77
N TYR A 188 9.91 -3.88 2.66
CA TYR A 188 8.99 -4.45 3.64
C TYR A 188 8.14 -5.57 3.03
N SER A 189 7.91 -6.61 3.83
CA SER A 189 6.86 -7.58 3.54
C SER A 189 6.02 -7.83 4.77
N ALA A 190 4.73 -7.57 4.65
CA ALA A 190 3.74 -7.93 5.64
C ALA A 190 2.92 -9.14 5.17
N THR A 191 2.72 -10.11 6.06
CA THR A 191 1.86 -11.26 5.87
C THR A 191 0.93 -11.41 7.07
N LEU A 192 -0.37 -11.39 6.82
CA LEU A 192 -1.40 -11.62 7.82
C LEU A 192 -1.74 -13.10 7.83
N SER A 193 -1.44 -13.80 8.92
CA SER A 193 -1.83 -15.20 9.10
C SER A 193 -3.25 -15.27 9.63
N THR A 194 -4.11 -15.98 8.92
CA THR A 194 -5.50 -16.26 9.32
C THR A 194 -5.68 -17.64 9.95
N LYS A 195 -4.62 -18.47 10.00
CA LYS A 195 -4.69 -19.88 10.42
C LYS A 195 -5.19 -20.09 11.84
N SER A 196 -4.86 -19.16 12.73
CA SER A 196 -5.17 -19.21 14.17
C SER A 196 -6.33 -18.29 14.55
N ILE A 197 -7.07 -17.74 13.59
CA ILE A 197 -8.16 -16.82 13.91
C ILE A 197 -9.29 -17.58 14.60
N THR A 198 -9.66 -17.12 15.79
CA THR A 198 -10.84 -17.60 16.51
C THR A 198 -11.73 -16.41 16.86
N PHE A 199 -13.04 -16.59 16.71
CA PHE A 199 -14.03 -15.63 17.14
C PHE A 199 -14.64 -16.09 18.47
N SER A 200 -14.67 -15.21 19.45
CA SER A 200 -15.34 -15.45 20.73
C SER A 200 -16.27 -14.29 21.05
N ARG A 201 -17.44 -14.55 21.63
CA ARG A 201 -18.33 -13.46 22.06
C ARG A 201 -17.64 -12.63 23.12
N ALA A 202 -17.63 -11.31 22.95
CA ALA A 202 -17.13 -10.42 23.97
C ALA A 202 -18.07 -10.53 25.19
N GLN A 203 -17.52 -10.63 26.40
CA GLN A 203 -18.32 -10.77 27.62
C GLN A 203 -18.16 -9.55 28.52
N THR A 204 -19.23 -9.20 29.22
CA THR A 204 -19.30 -8.10 30.20
C THR A 204 -19.76 -8.62 31.56
N GLY A 205 -19.37 -7.93 32.63
CA GLY A 205 -19.76 -8.23 34.01
C GLY A 205 -18.61 -8.82 34.86
N TRP A 206 -18.50 -8.34 36.09
CA TRP A 206 -17.40 -8.70 37.02
C TRP A 206 -17.67 -9.98 37.80
N LEU A 207 -18.94 -10.26 38.12
CA LEU A 207 -19.39 -11.43 38.90
C LEU A 207 -20.17 -12.45 38.06
N PHE A 208 -20.95 -11.99 37.08
CA PHE A 208 -21.64 -12.82 36.10
C PHE A 208 -21.19 -12.39 34.72
N ARG A 209 -20.68 -13.33 33.93
CA ARG A 209 -20.28 -13.07 32.54
C ARG A 209 -21.48 -13.25 31.64
N GLU A 210 -21.89 -12.17 31.00
CA GLU A 210 -22.93 -12.17 29.98
C GLU A 210 -22.35 -11.70 28.65
N ASP A 211 -22.94 -12.17 27.56
CA ASP A 211 -22.53 -11.77 26.22
C ASP A 211 -22.81 -10.28 26.01
N LYS A 212 -21.77 -9.55 25.59
CA LYS A 212 -21.83 -8.11 25.39
C LYS A 212 -22.71 -7.80 24.18
N THR A 213 -23.81 -7.11 24.45
CA THR A 213 -24.65 -6.47 23.44
C THR A 213 -24.76 -4.98 23.73
N GLU A 214 -24.61 -4.13 22.72
CA GLU A 214 -24.72 -2.67 22.88
C GLU A 214 -25.59 -2.11 21.75
N ARG A 215 -26.31 -1.00 22.02
CA ARG A 215 -26.99 -0.27 20.95
C ARG A 215 -25.98 0.59 20.21
N VAL A 216 -25.80 0.31 18.92
CA VAL A 216 -25.05 1.17 18.00
C VAL A 216 -26.08 1.90 17.14
N GLY A 217 -26.43 3.13 17.55
CA GLY A 217 -27.54 3.87 16.97
C GLY A 217 -28.88 3.17 17.23
N ASN A 218 -29.59 2.79 16.17
CA ASN A 218 -30.89 2.10 16.25
C ASN A 218 -30.78 0.57 16.23
N PHE A 219 -29.56 0.02 16.11
CA PHE A 219 -29.35 -1.42 15.98
C PHE A 219 -28.77 -2.00 17.27
N LEU A 220 -29.27 -3.18 17.66
CA LEU A 220 -28.67 -3.97 18.72
C LEU A 220 -27.50 -4.75 18.11
N ALA A 221 -26.29 -4.51 18.59
CA ALA A 221 -25.08 -5.12 18.05
C ALA A 221 -24.45 -6.11 19.03
N ASP A 222 -24.03 -7.26 18.49
CA ASP A 222 -23.26 -8.27 19.18
C ASP A 222 -21.76 -8.01 19.01
N PHE A 223 -21.00 -8.12 20.09
CA PHE A 223 -19.56 -7.90 20.06
C PHE A 223 -18.81 -9.22 20.01
N TYR A 224 -17.85 -9.31 19.08
CA TYR A 224 -16.96 -10.45 18.94
C TYR A 224 -15.51 -10.00 19.11
N LEU A 225 -14.75 -10.78 19.86
CA LEU A 225 -13.29 -10.69 19.93
C LEU A 225 -12.69 -11.60 18.86
N VAL A 226 -11.80 -11.04 18.06
CA VAL A 226 -11.02 -11.77 17.06
C VAL A 226 -9.65 -12.03 17.65
N ASN A 227 -9.41 -13.27 18.08
CA ASN A 227 -8.14 -13.69 18.66
C ASN A 227 -7.29 -14.44 17.63
N GLY A 228 -5.98 -14.51 17.88
CA GLY A 228 -5.05 -15.29 17.06
C GLY A 228 -4.77 -14.70 15.67
N LEU A 229 -5.10 -13.42 15.45
CA LEU A 229 -4.64 -12.68 14.28
C LEU A 229 -3.15 -12.35 14.46
N VAL A 230 -2.31 -12.88 13.56
CA VAL A 230 -0.86 -12.62 13.60
C VAL A 230 -0.46 -11.88 12.34
N LEU A 231 0.04 -10.65 12.50
CA LEU A 231 0.69 -9.90 11.44
C LEU A 231 2.20 -10.09 11.56
N GLU A 232 2.78 -10.87 10.65
CA GLU A 232 4.23 -10.98 10.53
C GLU A 232 4.72 -9.91 9.55
N SER A 233 5.60 -9.04 10.03
CA SER A 233 6.25 -8.01 9.21
C SER A 233 7.75 -8.27 9.15
N ARG A 234 8.29 -8.31 7.95
CA ARG A 234 9.71 -8.55 7.65
C ARG A 234 10.28 -7.34 6.96
N LYS A 235 11.55 -7.08 7.21
CA LYS A 235 12.29 -5.93 6.68
C LYS A 235 13.66 -6.36 6.16
N ARG A 236 14.04 -5.85 4.99
CA ARG A 236 15.34 -6.08 4.34
C ARG A 236 15.99 -4.75 3.96
N ARG A 237 17.32 -4.72 4.03
CA ARG A 237 18.17 -3.51 3.89
C ARG A 237 19.55 -3.81 3.29
N GLU A 238 19.76 -5.02 2.79
CA GLU A 238 21.07 -5.49 2.31
C GLU A 238 21.61 -4.66 1.13
N HIS A 239 20.70 -4.03 0.36
CA HIS A 239 21.00 -3.17 -0.77
C HIS A 239 21.25 -1.69 -0.38
N LEU A 240 21.00 -1.32 0.89
CA LEU A 240 21.10 0.06 1.36
C LEU A 240 22.51 0.40 1.84
N SER A 241 22.97 1.61 1.54
CA SER A 241 24.18 2.17 2.15
C SER A 241 23.96 2.54 3.62
N GLU A 242 25.05 2.73 4.37
CA GLU A 242 24.95 3.23 5.75
C GLU A 242 24.25 4.60 5.83
N GLU A 243 24.51 5.47 4.84
CA GLU A 243 23.84 6.77 4.71
C GLU A 243 22.34 6.61 4.51
N ASP A 244 21.91 5.69 3.64
CA ASP A 244 20.49 5.41 3.39
C ASP A 244 19.81 4.84 4.63
N ILE A 245 20.49 3.97 5.37
CA ILE A 245 19.97 3.41 6.63
C ILE A 245 19.77 4.52 7.65
N LEU A 246 20.71 5.46 7.79
CA LEU A 246 20.60 6.61 8.69
C LEU A 246 19.49 7.55 8.26
N ARG A 247 19.39 7.87 6.96
CA ARG A 247 18.32 8.69 6.38
C ARG A 247 16.95 8.06 6.64
N ASN A 248 16.79 6.77 6.34
CA ASN A 248 15.54 6.04 6.56
C ASN A 248 15.17 5.96 8.05
N LYS A 249 16.16 5.82 8.95
CA LYS A 249 15.93 5.91 10.40
C LYS A 249 15.47 7.31 10.83
N ALA A 250 16.15 8.36 10.37
CA ALA A 250 15.81 9.75 10.71
C ALA A 250 14.41 10.13 10.19
N LEU A 251 14.05 9.69 8.99
CA LEU A 251 12.70 9.82 8.44
C LEU A 251 11.68 9.10 9.33
N MET A 252 11.94 7.87 9.77
CA MET A 252 11.02 7.16 10.66
C MET A 252 10.91 7.80 12.06
N GLU A 253 11.99 8.39 12.56
CA GLU A 253 11.98 9.12 13.83
C GLU A 253 11.25 10.45 13.76
N SER A 254 11.40 11.22 12.69
CA SER A 254 10.69 12.49 12.53
C SER A 254 9.18 12.29 12.49
N LEU A 255 8.73 11.20 11.85
CA LEU A 255 7.33 10.79 11.84
C LEU A 255 6.85 10.39 13.23
N SER A 256 7.58 9.52 13.93
CA SER A 256 7.14 9.06 15.26
C SER A 256 7.18 10.17 16.32
N LYS A 257 7.95 11.25 16.10
CA LYS A 257 7.99 12.43 16.98
C LYS A 257 7.03 13.55 16.55
N GLY A 258 6.29 13.39 15.44
CA GLY A 258 5.33 14.37 14.93
C GLY A 258 5.96 15.65 14.37
N GLY A 259 7.20 15.57 13.87
CA GLY A 259 7.92 16.70 13.29
C GLY A 259 7.36 17.11 11.92
N SER A 260 7.26 18.42 11.68
CA SER A 260 7.01 18.99 10.36
C SER A 260 8.16 18.60 9.42
N LEU A 261 7.87 17.85 8.36
CA LEU A 261 8.80 17.70 7.24
C LEU A 261 8.92 19.06 6.55
N LEU A 262 9.85 19.90 7.00
CA LEU A 262 10.34 21.00 6.18
C LEU A 262 11.02 20.36 4.96
N GLU A 263 10.60 20.78 3.78
CA GLU A 263 11.19 20.48 2.48
C GLU A 263 12.70 20.72 2.53
N GLN A 264 13.47 19.71 2.92
CA GLN A 264 14.84 19.57 2.45
C GLN A 264 14.73 18.81 1.14
N SER A 265 14.99 19.53 0.06
CA SER A 265 15.11 19.08 -1.32
C SER A 265 15.51 17.61 -1.40
N PHE A 266 14.59 16.79 -1.90
CA PHE A 266 14.86 15.42 -2.35
C PHE A 266 15.75 15.49 -3.60
N GLU A 267 17.03 15.78 -3.43
CA GLU A 267 18.01 15.50 -4.47
C GLU A 267 18.22 13.98 -4.51
N VAL A 268 17.54 13.34 -5.45
CA VAL A 268 17.79 11.95 -5.85
C VAL A 268 19.24 11.87 -6.33
N ARG A 269 20.11 11.22 -5.54
CA ARG A 269 21.47 10.91 -6.00
C ARG A 269 21.39 9.79 -7.02
N GLN A 270 21.87 10.06 -8.23
CA GLN A 270 22.12 9.03 -9.23
C GLN A 270 23.17 8.07 -8.67
N HIS A 271 22.78 6.84 -8.34
CA HIS A 271 23.74 5.81 -7.94
C HIS A 271 24.57 5.39 -9.16
N PRO A 272 25.91 5.28 -9.04
CA PRO A 272 26.73 4.80 -10.13
C PRO A 272 26.32 3.38 -10.52
N SER A 273 26.16 3.15 -11.82
CA SER A 273 25.92 1.84 -12.38
C SER A 273 27.17 0.97 -12.21
N SER A 274 27.00 -0.16 -11.52
CA SER A 274 27.96 -1.27 -11.29
C SER A 274 28.81 -1.23 -9.99
N PRO A 275 28.93 -2.36 -9.27
CA PRO A 275 30.00 -2.57 -8.29
C PRO A 275 31.34 -2.82 -9.01
N PRO A 276 32.49 -2.49 -8.38
CA PRO A 276 33.80 -2.79 -8.95
C PRO A 276 33.99 -4.29 -9.14
N ALA A 277 34.67 -4.63 -10.23
CA ALA A 277 34.86 -5.97 -10.81
C ALA A 277 35.40 -7.04 -9.83
#